data_AF-A0A7S2B2Y7-F1
#
_entry.id   AF-A0A7S2B2Y7-F1
#
_cell.length_a   1.000
_cell.length_b   1.000
_cell.length_c   1.000
_cell.angle_alpha   90.00
_cell.angle_beta   90.00
_cell.angle_gamma   90.00
#
_symmetry.space_group_name_H-M   'P 1'
#
loop_
_entity.id
_entity.type
_entity.pdbx_description
1 polymer ?
#
loop_
_entity_poly.entity_id
_entity_poly.type
_entity_poly.pdbx_seq_one_letter_code
_entity_poly.pdbx_strand_id
1 'polypeptide(L)'
;DNIRRRQGKDTFLVGLGSKRAAPFSLVQLLSPFLTLRKLMSLVDLETSTALIPKAGLVVEVDADGQVLHLFQDPRLNAYWVSEAEEHGGYMYLGSWRTSFLARAKL
;
A
#
# COMPACT_ATOMS: atom_id res chain seq x y z
N ASP A 1 5.07 -7.90 -6.75
CA ASP A 1 4.36 -8.66 -5.71
C ASP A 1 4.60 -7.96 -4.40
N ASN A 2 3.55 -7.64 -3.64
CA ASN A 2 3.60 -6.85 -2.40
C ASN A 2 3.59 -7.70 -1.12
N ILE A 3 3.71 -9.02 -1.25
CA ILE A 3 3.73 -9.97 -0.14
C ILE A 3 5.14 -10.56 0.00
N ARG A 4 5.69 -10.57 1.21
CA ARG A 4 7.00 -11.15 1.52
C ARG A 4 6.92 -11.98 2.79
N ARG A 5 7.56 -13.15 2.82
CA ARG A 5 7.70 -13.91 4.06
C ARG A 5 8.69 -13.20 4.98
N ARG A 6 8.34 -13.06 6.25
CA ARG A 6 9.23 -12.47 7.25
C ARG A 6 10.30 -13.49 7.64
N GLN A 7 11.57 -13.11 7.55
CA GLN A 7 12.67 -14.04 7.83
C GLN A 7 12.62 -14.52 9.30
N GLY A 8 12.75 -15.83 9.50
CA GLY A 8 12.75 -16.43 10.84
C GLY A 8 11.39 -16.47 11.55
N LYS A 9 10.29 -16.07 10.89
CA LYS A 9 8.93 -16.15 11.41
C LYS A 9 8.00 -16.82 10.41
N ASP A 10 6.92 -17.41 10.90
CA ASP A 10 5.86 -17.96 10.04
C ASP A 10 4.78 -16.91 9.74
N THR A 11 5.24 -15.72 9.37
CA THR A 11 4.39 -14.56 9.09
C THR A 11 4.77 -13.93 7.77
N PHE A 12 3.85 -13.16 7.21
CA PHE A 12 3.99 -12.45 5.95
C PHE A 12 3.83 -10.96 6.16
N LEU A 13 4.68 -10.19 5.51
CA LEU A 13 4.59 -8.75 5.38
C LEU A 13 3.82 -8.43 4.10
N VAL A 14 2.78 -7.62 4.20
CA VAL A 14 1.98 -7.18 3.06
C VAL A 14 2.05 -5.67 2.96
N GLY A 15 2.67 -5.17 1.88
CA GLY A 15 2.69 -3.75 1.54
C GLY A 15 1.31 -3.30 1.05
N LEU A 16 0.84 -2.15 1.55
CA LEU A 16 -0.45 -1.58 1.19
C LEU A 16 -0.24 -0.18 0.61
N GLY A 17 -0.93 0.10 -0.50
CA GLY A 17 -0.62 1.28 -1.30
C GLY A 17 -1.48 2.52 -1.07
N SER A 18 -2.74 2.34 -0.66
CA SER A 18 -3.67 3.43 -0.40
C SER A 18 -4.70 3.04 0.65
N LYS A 19 -5.32 4.04 1.28
CA LYS A 19 -6.45 3.82 2.17
C LYS A 19 -7.73 3.87 1.34
N ARG A 20 -8.61 2.88 1.51
CA ARG A 20 -9.99 2.98 1.02
C ARG A 20 -10.74 4.01 1.89
N ALA A 21 -10.82 5.25 1.43
CA ALA A 21 -11.61 6.28 2.08
C ALA A 21 -13.01 6.35 1.44
N ALA A 22 -14.03 5.83 2.13
CA ALA A 22 -15.41 6.17 1.81
C ALA A 22 -15.70 7.63 2.22
N PRO A 23 -16.56 8.38 1.51
CA PRO A 23 -17.43 7.95 0.41
C PRO A 23 -16.81 8.01 -1.01
N PHE A 24 -15.53 8.36 -1.15
CA PHE A 24 -14.87 8.62 -2.44
C PHE A 24 -13.90 7.53 -2.91
N SER A 25 -14.24 6.27 -2.70
CA SER A 25 -13.59 5.20 -3.46
C SER A 25 -13.91 5.43 -4.94
N LEU A 26 -12.95 5.93 -5.72
CA LEU A 26 -13.12 6.23 -7.15
C LEU A 26 -13.72 5.03 -7.89
N VAL A 27 -13.30 3.82 -7.51
CA VAL A 27 -13.83 2.55 -8.05
C VAL A 27 -15.31 2.36 -7.72
N GLN A 28 -15.77 2.67 -6.50
CA GLN A 28 -17.19 2.57 -6.12
C GLN A 28 -18.03 3.70 -6.71
N LEU A 29 -17.50 4.92 -6.77
CA LEU A 29 -18.18 6.04 -7.40
C LEU A 29 -18.47 5.75 -8.88
N LEU A 30 -17.55 5.06 -9.55
CA LEU A 30 -17.64 4.73 -10.97
C LEU A 30 -18.29 3.38 -11.26
N SER A 31 -18.54 2.55 -10.24
CA SER A 31 -19.13 1.21 -10.45
C SER A 31 -20.51 1.23 -11.13
N PRO A 32 -21.45 2.16 -10.83
CA PRO A 32 -22.75 2.19 -11.51
C PRO A 32 -22.69 2.81 -12.91
N PHE A 33 -21.62 3.53 -13.27
CA PHE A 33 -21.51 4.28 -14.52
C PHE A 33 -20.46 3.67 -15.45
N LEU A 34 -20.82 2.60 -16.17
CA LEU A 34 -19.91 1.85 -17.04
C LEU A 34 -19.19 2.73 -18.09
N THR A 35 -19.87 3.71 -18.67
CA THR A 35 -19.27 4.65 -19.63
C THR A 35 -18.22 5.55 -18.97
N LEU A 36 -18.50 6.06 -17.77
CA LEU A 36 -17.57 6.91 -17.04
C LEU A 36 -16.34 6.10 -16.58
N ARG A 37 -16.53 4.83 -16.22
CA ARG A 37 -15.42 3.90 -15.93
C ARG A 37 -14.52 3.68 -17.15
N LYS A 38 -15.09 3.58 -18.37
CA LYS A 38 -14.29 3.50 -19.60
C LYS A 38 -13.53 4.79 -19.89
N LEU A 39 -14.08 5.96 -19.58
CA LEU A 39 -13.36 7.23 -19.72
C LEU A 39 -12.14 7.33 -18.80
N MET A 40 -12.16 6.70 -17.62
CA MET A 40 -10.98 6.65 -16.75
C MET A 40 -9.79 5.91 -17.34
N SER A 41 -9.97 5.01 -18.31
CA SER A 41 -8.80 4.41 -18.98
C SER A 41 -8.08 5.39 -19.90
N LEU A 42 -8.67 6.55 -20.18
CA LEU A 42 -8.04 7.62 -20.95
C LEU A 42 -7.21 8.57 -20.05
N VAL A 43 -7.38 8.47 -18.74
CA VAL A 43 -6.61 9.26 -17.77
C VAL A 43 -5.32 8.51 -17.47
N ASP A 44 -4.19 9.22 -17.47
CA ASP A 44 -2.90 8.63 -17.18
C ASP A 44 -2.79 8.13 -15.73
N LEU A 45 -1.76 7.31 -15.49
CA LEU A 45 -1.52 6.73 -14.18
C LEU A 45 -1.14 7.79 -13.14
N GLU A 46 -0.59 8.93 -13.55
CA GLU A 46 -0.17 9.99 -12.63
C GLU A 46 -1.39 10.71 -12.05
N THR A 47 -2.26 11.22 -12.93
CA THR A 47 -3.50 11.92 -12.61
C THR A 47 -4.44 11.02 -11.82
N SER A 48 -4.59 9.75 -12.23
CA SER A 48 -5.45 8.81 -11.51
C SER A 48 -4.96 8.55 -10.08
N THR A 49 -3.65 8.38 -9.86
CA THR A 49 -3.11 8.19 -8.50
C THR A 49 -3.09 9.45 -7.66
N ALA A 50 -3.09 10.64 -8.24
CA ALA A 50 -3.19 11.90 -7.51
C ALA A 50 -4.55 12.04 -6.78
N LEU A 51 -5.60 11.42 -7.33
CA LEU A 51 -6.94 11.40 -6.75
C LEU A 51 -7.11 10.34 -5.64
N ILE A 52 -6.16 9.41 -5.50
CA ILE A 52 -6.24 8.31 -4.54
C ILE A 52 -5.58 8.72 -3.23
N PRO A 53 -6.26 8.55 -2.07
CA PRO A 53 -5.67 8.81 -0.77
C PRO A 53 -4.39 7.99 -0.56
N LYS A 54 -3.27 8.70 -0.39
CA LYS A 54 -1.96 8.11 -0.14
C LYS A 54 -1.95 7.46 1.24
N ALA A 55 -1.42 6.25 1.33
CA ALA A 55 -1.15 5.58 2.60
C ALA A 55 0.17 4.81 2.49
N GLY A 56 1.01 4.96 3.50
CA GLY A 56 2.19 4.14 3.69
C GLY A 56 1.95 3.14 4.80
N LEU A 57 1.71 1.88 4.44
CA LEU A 57 1.23 0.89 5.39
C LEU A 57 1.80 -0.49 5.04
N VAL A 58 2.26 -1.20 6.06
CA VAL A 58 2.60 -2.62 5.99
C VAL A 58 1.87 -3.34 7.10
N VAL A 59 1.25 -4.46 6.78
CA VAL A 59 0.66 -5.35 7.78
C VAL A 59 1.49 -6.62 7.88
N GLU A 60 1.69 -7.09 9.10
CA GLU A 60 2.14 -8.45 9.35
C GLU A 60 0.92 -9.34 9.51
N VAL A 61 0.84 -10.41 8.74
CA VAL A 61 -0.22 -11.42 8.81
C VAL A 61 0.38 -12.80 9.10
N ASP A 62 -0.33 -13.65 9.83
CA ASP A 62 0.06 -15.04 10.01
C ASP A 62 -0.35 -15.93 8.83
N ALA A 63 -0.09 -17.24 8.93
CA ALA A 63 -0.47 -18.24 7.93
C ALA A 63 -1.99 -18.37 7.73
N ASP A 64 -2.78 -18.02 8.74
CA ASP A 64 -4.25 -18.03 8.69
C ASP A 64 -4.83 -16.70 8.17
N GLY A 65 -3.96 -15.71 7.90
CA GLY A 65 -4.32 -14.38 7.40
C GLY A 65 -4.75 -13.39 8.48
N GLN A 66 -4.55 -13.70 9.76
CA GLN A 66 -4.84 -12.77 10.85
C GLN A 66 -3.79 -11.67 10.92
N VAL A 67 -4.25 -10.43 11.09
CA VAL A 67 -3.37 -9.27 11.24
C VAL A 67 -2.76 -9.27 12.64
N LEU A 68 -1.44 -9.40 12.72
CA LEU A 68 -0.68 -9.38 13.97
C LEU A 68 -0.16 -7.97 14.30
N HIS A 69 0.41 -7.28 13.32
CA HIS A 69 0.99 -5.95 13.49
C HIS A 69 0.68 -5.04 12.31
N LEU A 70 0.63 -3.73 12.60
CA LEU A 70 0.39 -2.66 11.62
C LEU A 70 1.54 -1.64 11.72
N PHE A 71 2.28 -1.48 10.63
CA PHE A 71 3.32 -0.47 10.49
C PHE A 71 2.80 0.64 9.58
N GLN A 72 2.53 1.81 10.14
CA GLN A 72 2.00 2.95 9.39
C GLN A 72 3.00 4.10 9.39
N ASP A 73 3.20 4.72 8.22
CA ASP A 73 3.87 6.01 8.11
C ASP A 73 2.87 7.15 8.39
N PRO A 74 2.96 7.85 9.54
CA PRO A 74 2.03 8.92 9.89
C PRO A 74 2.23 10.17 9.03
N ARG A 75 3.39 10.32 8.39
CA ARG A 75 3.74 11.49 7.56
C ARG A 75 3.53 11.23 6.08
N LEU A 76 3.09 10.03 5.69
CA LEU A 76 2.82 9.63 4.31
C LEU A 76 4.03 9.81 3.36
N ASN A 77 5.24 9.67 3.88
CA ASN A 77 6.46 9.74 3.07
C ASN A 77 6.51 8.56 2.11
N ALA A 78 6.27 7.33 2.58
CA ALA A 78 6.33 6.12 1.76
C ALA A 78 4.94 5.57 1.44
N TYR A 79 4.26 6.15 0.45
CA TYR A 79 2.95 5.68 -0.03
C TYR A 79 3.09 4.72 -1.21
N TRP A 80 2.06 3.93 -1.56
CA TRP A 80 2.18 2.89 -2.58
C TRP A 80 3.26 1.84 -2.29
N VAL A 81 3.31 1.35 -1.04
CA VAL A 81 4.31 0.36 -0.62
C VAL A 81 4.15 -0.91 -1.44
N SER A 82 5.16 -1.23 -2.25
CA SER A 82 5.24 -2.43 -3.06
C SER A 82 6.12 -3.49 -2.43
N GLU A 83 7.03 -3.13 -1.53
CA GLU A 83 7.94 -4.08 -0.88
C GLU A 83 8.17 -3.72 0.58
N ALA A 84 8.34 -4.75 1.41
CA ALA A 84 8.66 -4.61 2.82
C ALA A 84 9.65 -5.70 3.24
N GLU A 85 10.72 -5.31 3.94
CA GLU A 85 11.74 -6.25 4.40
C GLU A 85 12.30 -5.82 5.76
N GLU A 86 12.47 -6.79 6.65
CA GLU A 86 13.16 -6.59 7.92
C GLU A 86 14.66 -6.85 7.74
N HIS A 87 15.48 -5.89 8.14
CA HIS A 87 16.93 -6.04 8.14
C HIS A 87 17.57 -5.19 9.25
N GLY A 88 18.40 -5.81 10.08
CA GLY A 88 19.19 -5.10 11.11
C GLY A 88 18.36 -4.33 12.14
N GLY A 89 17.18 -4.83 12.53
CA GLY A 89 16.28 -4.16 13.49
C GLY A 89 15.47 -2.99 12.88
N TYR A 90 15.45 -2.88 11.56
CA TYR A 90 14.63 -1.91 10.83
C TYR A 90 13.70 -2.62 9.85
N MET A 91 12.50 -2.07 9.71
CA MET A 91 11.57 -2.40 8.63
C MET A 91 11.79 -1.42 7.48
N TYR A 92 12.26 -1.91 6.34
CA TYR A 92 12.44 -1.15 5.11
C TYR A 92 11.17 -1.22 4.26
N LEU A 93 10.79 -0.08 3.69
CA LEU A 93 9.58 0.10 2.89
C LEU A 93 9.95 0.60 1.50
N GLY A 94 9.78 -0.26 0.51
CA GLY A 94 9.95 0.07 -0.90
C GLY A 94 8.65 0.55 -1.52
N SER A 95 8.68 1.70 -2.19
CA SER A 95 7.57 2.23 -2.97
C SER A 95 8.02 2.46 -4.41
N TRP A 96 7.16 2.11 -5.36
CA TRP A 96 7.37 2.37 -6.78
C TRP A 96 7.11 3.83 -7.18
N ARG A 97 6.75 4.69 -6.22
CA ARG A 97 6.47 6.12 -6.45
C ARG A 97 7.46 7.07 -5.80
N THR A 98 8.18 6.64 -4.78
CA THR A 98 9.12 7.51 -4.05
C THR A 98 10.55 7.27 -4.52
N SER A 99 11.34 8.33 -4.58
CA SER A 99 12.77 8.28 -4.98
C SER A 99 13.71 7.90 -3.83
N PHE A 100 13.16 7.41 -2.71
CA PHE A 100 13.90 7.02 -1.52
C PHE A 100 13.34 5.73 -0.94
N LEU A 101 14.17 5.05 -0.16
CA LEU A 101 13.79 3.90 0.65
C LEU A 101 13.47 4.38 2.07
N ALA A 102 12.22 4.18 2.52
CA ALA A 102 11.86 4.51 3.89
C ALA A 102 12.23 3.37 4.84
N ARG A 103 12.45 3.72 6.11
CA ARG A 103 12.66 2.73 7.17
C ARG A 103 12.00 3.16 8.47
N ALA A 104 11.51 2.18 9.22
CA ALA A 104 11.04 2.35 10.59
C ALA A 104 11.84 1.43 11.53
N LYS A 105 12.06 1.85 12.76
CA LYS A 105 12.72 1.02 13.78
C LYS A 105 11.69 0.02 14.33
N LEU A 106 12.11 -1.23 14.50
CA LEU A 106 11.31 -2.30 15.11
C LEU A 106 11.47 -2.34 16.64
#